data_AF-A0A954P575-F1
#
_entry.id   AF-A0A954P575-F1
#
_cell.length_a   1.000
_cell.length_b   1.000
_cell.length_c   1.000
_cell.angle_alpha   90.00
_cell.angle_beta   90.00
_cell.angle_gamma   90.00
#
_symmetry.space_group_name_H-M   'P 1'
#
loop_
_entity.id
_entity.type
_entity.pdbx_description
1 polymer ?
#
loop_
_entity_poly.entity_id
_entity_poly.type
_entity_poly.pdbx_seq_one_letter_code
_entity_poly.pdbx_strand_id
1 'polypeptide(L)'
;HELVRLLGDEELFTFVVHSAVDGTNNEAERSLRGAALDRQTGRTSKTLSGARRRTVLVSVFESLRLYLPECTLAGVLTETGEWFRTGRSLFDRLIHSSGLAPPDDSCLARLFPAPVE
;
A
#
# COMPACT_ATOMS: atom_id res chain seq x y z
N HIS A 1 23.18 -7.62 0.91
CA HIS A 1 22.69 -7.86 2.28
C HIS A 1 21.87 -6.63 2.66
N GLU A 2 20.54 -6.75 2.78
CA GLU A 2 19.63 -5.59 2.84
C GLU A 2 19.95 -4.63 3.98
N LEU A 3 20.31 -5.13 5.16
CA LEU A 3 20.71 -4.29 6.30
C LEU A 3 21.92 -3.39 6.00
N VAL A 4 22.86 -3.85 5.17
CA VAL A 4 24.04 -3.06 4.79
C VAL A 4 23.66 -1.98 3.78
N ARG A 5 22.70 -2.28 2.89
CA ARG A 5 22.13 -1.30 1.96
C ARG A 5 21.41 -0.18 2.74
N LEU A 6 20.49 -0.55 3.63
CA LEU A 6 19.73 0.40 4.46
C LEU A 6 20.64 1.24 5.37
N LEU A 7 21.73 0.65 5.89
CA LEU A 7 22.72 1.41 6.66
C LEU A 7 23.45 2.43 5.80
N GLY A 8 23.83 2.05 4.57
CA GLY A 8 24.52 2.94 3.63
C GLY A 8 23.64 4.06 3.08
N ASP A 9 22.33 3.79 2.93
CA ASP A 9 21.34 4.75 2.44
C ASP A 9 20.73 5.61 3.57
N GLU A 10 21.22 5.50 4.81
CA GLU A 10 20.71 6.19 6.01
C GLU A 10 19.21 5.90 6.30
N GLU A 11 18.71 4.76 5.84
CA GLU A 11 17.33 4.31 6.02
C GLU A 11 17.14 3.52 7.34
N LEU A 12 18.22 3.21 8.06
CA LEU A 12 18.14 2.64 9.41
C LEU A 12 17.86 3.72 10.45
N PHE A 13 16.99 3.40 11.42
CA PHE A 13 16.65 4.27 12.54
C PHE A 13 16.04 5.63 12.13
N THR A 14 15.23 5.67 11.06
CA THR A 14 14.58 6.89 10.55
C THR A 14 13.85 7.71 11.61
N PHE A 15 13.34 7.07 12.67
CA PHE A 15 12.69 7.70 13.83
C PHE A 15 13.61 8.63 14.64
N VAL A 16 14.94 8.48 14.54
CA VAL A 16 15.91 9.38 15.18
C VAL A 16 15.91 10.74 14.47
N VAL A 17 15.72 10.74 13.15
CA VAL A 17 15.75 11.95 12.32
C VAL A 17 14.34 12.54 12.15
N HIS A 18 13.32 11.69 12.08
CA HIS A 18 11.93 12.08 11.83
C HIS A 18 11.06 11.77 13.03
N SER A 19 10.76 12.79 13.84
CA SER A 19 9.96 12.66 15.07
C SER A 19 8.51 12.19 14.85
N ALA A 20 8.03 12.23 13.61
CA ALA A 20 6.72 11.73 13.22
C ALA A 20 6.68 10.19 13.08
N VAL A 21 7.85 9.54 13.08
CA VAL A 21 7.98 8.08 12.97
C VAL A 21 8.20 7.51 14.36
N ASP A 22 7.37 6.55 14.76
CA ASP A 22 7.54 5.85 16.03
C ASP A 22 8.84 5.04 16.06
N GLY A 23 9.49 5.00 17.23
CA GLY A 23 10.70 4.20 17.47
C GLY A 23 10.47 2.69 17.52
N THR A 24 9.26 2.21 17.19
CA THR A 24 8.90 0.79 17.24
C THR A 24 8.19 0.38 15.95
N ASN A 25 8.40 -0.87 15.53
CA ASN A 25 7.74 -1.45 14.35
C ASN A 25 6.31 -1.95 14.66
N ASN A 26 5.74 -1.63 15.83
CA ASN A 26 4.52 -2.25 16.34
C ASN A 26 3.31 -2.07 15.41
N GLU A 27 3.11 -0.88 14.84
CA GLU A 27 1.99 -0.61 13.92
C GLU A 27 2.13 -1.41 12.62
N ALA A 28 3.32 -1.42 12.03
CA ALA A 28 3.60 -2.17 10.82
C ALA A 28 3.55 -3.69 11.05
N GLU A 29 4.00 -4.20 12.21
CA GLU A 29 3.79 -5.60 12.56
C GLU A 29 2.30 -5.93 12.73
N ARG A 30 1.53 -5.05 13.36
CA ARG A 30 0.10 -5.25 13.56
C ARG A 30 -0.65 -5.33 12.24
N SER A 31 -0.32 -4.47 11.27
CA SER A 31 -0.94 -4.50 9.94
C SER A 31 -0.58 -5.76 9.16
N LEU A 32 0.66 -6.25 9.28
CA LEU A 32 1.13 -7.44 8.55
C LEU A 32 0.76 -8.77 9.21
N ARG A 33 0.43 -8.78 10.51
CA ARG A 33 0.15 -10.00 11.29
C ARG A 33 -0.98 -10.83 10.69
N GLY A 34 -2.08 -10.20 10.25
CA GLY A 34 -3.20 -10.91 9.64
C GLY A 34 -2.80 -11.66 8.37
N ALA A 35 -2.03 -11.01 7.49
CA ALA A 35 -1.52 -11.64 6.27
C ALA A 35 -0.53 -12.76 6.56
N ALA A 36 0.30 -12.63 7.60
CA ALA A 36 1.21 -13.68 8.04
C ALA A 36 0.45 -14.93 8.53
N LEU A 37 -0.58 -14.73 9.35
CA LEU A 37 -1.43 -15.83 9.85
C LEU A 37 -2.22 -16.50 8.73
N ASP A 38 -2.74 -15.74 7.77
CA ASP A 38 -3.44 -16.30 6.59
C ASP A 38 -2.51 -17.20 5.76
N ARG A 39 -1.23 -16.82 5.61
CA ARG A 39 -0.22 -17.68 4.95
C ARG A 39 0.03 -18.95 5.77
N GLN A 40 0.24 -18.80 7.08
CA GLN A 40 0.51 -19.93 7.98
C GLN A 40 -0.63 -20.96 7.99
N THR A 41 -1.88 -20.50 7.92
CA THR A 41 -3.08 -21.35 7.98
C THR A 41 -3.60 -21.76 6.61
N GLY A 42 -2.91 -21.40 5.52
CA GLY A 42 -3.31 -21.76 4.16
C GLY A 42 -4.58 -21.06 3.65
N ARG A 43 -4.97 -19.93 4.26
CA ARG A 43 -6.16 -19.10 3.92
C ARG A 43 -5.89 -18.09 2.79
N THR A 44 -4.87 -18.35 1.97
CA THR A 44 -4.53 -17.55 0.79
C THR A 44 -5.39 -17.95 -0.43
N SER A 45 -5.47 -17.06 -1.41
CA SER A 45 -6.15 -17.38 -2.68
C SER A 45 -5.48 -18.57 -3.37
N LYS A 46 -6.31 -19.51 -3.87
CA LYS A 46 -5.85 -20.72 -4.57
C LYS A 46 -5.60 -20.51 -6.06
N THR A 47 -5.98 -19.36 -6.61
CA THR A 47 -5.78 -19.01 -8.02
C THR A 47 -4.95 -17.74 -8.13
N LEU A 48 -4.16 -17.62 -9.21
CA LEU A 48 -3.37 -16.42 -9.49
C LEU A 48 -4.26 -15.18 -9.64
N SER A 49 -5.40 -15.31 -10.34
CA SER A 49 -6.39 -14.23 -10.48
C SER A 49 -6.95 -13.78 -9.13
N GLY A 50 -7.28 -14.73 -8.25
CA GLY A 50 -7.74 -14.43 -6.89
C GLY A 50 -6.66 -13.72 -6.05
N ALA A 51 -5.41 -14.20 -6.14
CA ALA A 51 -4.29 -13.60 -5.45
C ALA A 51 -4.04 -12.17 -5.94
N ARG A 52 -4.02 -11.94 -7.26
CA ARG A 52 -3.86 -10.62 -7.87
C ARG A 52 -4.94 -9.65 -7.41
N ARG A 53 -6.21 -10.04 -7.49
CA ARG A 53 -7.35 -9.22 -7.04
C ARG A 53 -7.21 -8.83 -5.57
N ARG A 54 -6.91 -9.81 -4.70
CA ARG A 54 -6.73 -9.56 -3.27
C ARG A 54 -5.57 -8.60 -3.00
N THR A 55 -4.43 -8.80 -3.68
CA THR A 55 -3.26 -7.91 -3.55
C THR A 55 -3.59 -6.48 -3.96
N VAL A 56 -4.25 -6.29 -5.12
CA VAL A 56 -4.65 -4.94 -5.58
C VAL A 56 -5.56 -4.28 -4.57
N LEU A 57 -6.62 -4.97 -4.11
CA LEU A 57 -7.55 -4.41 -3.14
C LEU A 57 -6.87 -4.02 -1.83
N VAL A 58 -6.09 -4.93 -1.24
CA VAL A 58 -5.37 -4.66 0.01
C VAL A 58 -4.40 -3.48 -0.17
N SER A 59 -3.63 -3.45 -1.26
CA SER A 59 -2.68 -2.35 -1.53
C SER A 59 -3.39 -1.00 -1.66
N VAL A 60 -4.54 -0.95 -2.34
CA VAL A 60 -5.33 0.28 -2.49
C VAL A 60 -5.90 0.72 -1.14
N PHE A 61 -6.46 -0.21 -0.36
CA PHE A 61 -7.01 0.13 0.96
C PHE A 61 -5.94 0.61 1.95
N GLU A 62 -4.79 -0.06 2.03
CA GLU A 62 -3.69 0.40 2.88
C GLU A 62 -3.17 1.76 2.43
N SER A 63 -3.13 2.04 1.13
CA SER A 63 -2.74 3.36 0.61
C SER A 63 -3.79 4.42 0.96
N LEU A 64 -5.08 4.13 0.82
CA LEU A 64 -6.16 5.05 1.21
C LEU A 64 -6.11 5.33 2.72
N ARG A 65 -5.80 4.34 3.55
CA ARG A 65 -5.71 4.49 5.00
C ARG A 65 -4.69 5.55 5.44
N LEU A 66 -3.63 5.76 4.67
CA LEU A 66 -2.60 6.77 4.96
C LEU A 66 -3.07 8.21 4.72
N TYR A 67 -4.04 8.40 3.82
CA TYR A 67 -4.44 9.73 3.34
C TYR A 67 -5.89 10.09 3.65
N LEU A 68 -6.73 9.12 4.02
CA LEU A 68 -8.06 9.38 4.54
C LEU A 68 -7.95 9.77 6.01
N PRO A 69 -8.52 10.93 6.43
CA PRO A 69 -8.53 11.35 7.83
C PRO A 69 -9.13 10.28 8.76
N GLU A 70 -10.17 9.60 8.27
CA GLU A 70 -10.75 8.42 8.89
C GLU A 70 -10.91 7.32 7.84
N CYS A 71 -10.17 6.23 8.00
CA CYS A 71 -10.28 5.06 7.12
C CYS A 71 -11.52 4.21 7.48
N THR A 72 -12.70 4.81 7.33
CA THR A 72 -14.00 4.15 7.54
C THR A 72 -14.62 3.77 6.19
N LEU A 73 -15.62 2.87 6.22
CA LEU A 73 -16.40 2.56 5.03
C LEU A 73 -17.00 3.82 4.39
N ALA A 74 -17.52 4.73 5.21
CA ALA A 74 -18.08 6.00 4.74
C ALA A 74 -17.02 6.88 4.06
N GLY A 75 -15.82 6.98 4.63
CA GLY A 75 -14.71 7.72 4.03
C GLY A 75 -14.30 7.15 2.67
N VAL A 76 -14.19 5.83 2.57
CA VAL A 76 -13.85 5.18 1.29
C VAL A 76 -14.96 5.34 0.24
N LEU A 77 -16.23 5.19 0.63
CA LEU A 77 -17.36 5.40 -0.28
C LEU A 77 -17.43 6.84 -0.77
N THR A 78 -17.16 7.80 0.11
CA THR A 78 -17.10 9.23 -0.25
C THR A 78 -16.01 9.48 -1.29
N GLU A 79 -14.79 9.00 -1.04
CA GLU A 79 -13.69 9.15 -1.99
C GLU A 79 -13.99 8.48 -3.33
N THR A 80 -14.52 7.26 -3.31
CA THR A 80 -14.86 6.52 -4.54
C THR A 80 -15.97 7.23 -5.32
N GLY A 81 -16.97 7.79 -4.63
CA GLY A 81 -18.04 8.56 -5.25
C GLY A 81 -17.54 9.86 -5.87
N GLU A 82 -16.66 10.59 -5.17
CA GLU A 82 -16.03 11.80 -5.69
C GLU A 82 -15.13 11.50 -6.89
N TRP A 83 -14.38 10.40 -6.86
CA TRP A 83 -13.62 9.94 -8.02
C TRP A 83 -14.56 9.66 -9.20
N PHE A 84 -15.63 8.90 -9.00
CA PHE A 84 -16.58 8.61 -10.08
C PHE A 84 -17.18 9.87 -10.70
N ARG A 85 -17.46 10.89 -9.88
CA ARG A 85 -18.03 12.17 -10.31
C ARG A 85 -17.02 13.07 -11.04
N THR A 86 -15.78 13.13 -10.56
CA THR A 86 -14.77 14.08 -11.03
C THR A 86 -13.78 13.49 -12.04
N GLY A 87 -13.75 12.16 -12.15
CA GLY A 87 -12.74 11.42 -12.92
C GLY A 87 -11.35 11.46 -12.30
N ARG A 88 -11.17 12.04 -11.10
CA ARG A 88 -9.87 12.18 -10.44
C ARG A 88 -9.87 11.50 -9.08
N SER A 89 -8.97 10.54 -8.90
CA SER A 89 -8.78 9.86 -7.62
C SER A 89 -7.97 10.74 -6.64
N LEU A 90 -8.03 10.42 -5.35
CA LEU A 90 -7.13 10.96 -4.33
C LEU A 90 -5.67 10.78 -4.71
N PHE A 91 -5.30 9.63 -5.30
CA PHE A 91 -3.93 9.36 -5.72
C PHE A 91 -3.49 10.29 -6.86
N ASP A 92 -4.36 10.57 -7.83
CA ASP A 92 -4.06 11.55 -8.89
C ASP A 92 -3.82 12.93 -8.31
N ARG A 93 -4.64 13.32 -7.31
CA ARG A 93 -4.47 14.60 -6.60
C ARG A 93 -3.14 14.66 -5.86
N LEU A 94 -2.74 13.56 -5.20
CA LEU A 94 -1.45 13.46 -4.50
C LEU A 94 -0.24 13.50 -5.44
N ILE A 95 -0.31 12.82 -6.58
CA ILE A 95 0.75 12.89 -7.59
C ILE A 95 0.89 14.33 -8.07
N HIS A 96 -0.23 14.98 -8.37
CA HIS A 96 -0.21 16.38 -8.80
C HIS A 96 0.35 17.33 -7.75
N SER A 97 0.00 17.14 -6.47
CA SER A 97 0.49 18.01 -5.37
C SER A 97 1.94 17.73 -4.96
N SER A 98 2.43 16.51 -5.15
CA SER A 98 3.80 16.12 -4.79
C SER A 98 4.83 16.53 -5.85
N GLY A 99 4.40 16.84 -7.07
CA GLY A 99 5.31 17.14 -8.19
C GLY A 99 6.12 15.92 -8.66
N LEU A 100 5.78 14.72 -8.19
CA LEU A 100 6.41 13.48 -8.60
C LEU A 100 5.82 13.02 -9.94
N ALA A 101 6.67 12.48 -10.81
CA ALA A 101 6.20 11.78 -11.99
C ALA A 101 5.65 10.40 -11.58
N PRO A 102 4.50 9.96 -12.12
CA PRO A 102 4.08 8.58 -11.95
C PRO A 102 5.14 7.63 -12.56
N PRO A 103 5.40 6.48 -11.95
CA PRO A 103 6.32 5.50 -12.51
C PRO A 103 5.81 4.97 -13.87
N ASP A 104 6.73 4.77 -14.82
CA ASP A 104 6.42 4.29 -16.17
C ASP A 104 5.79 2.88 -16.16
N ASP A 105 6.17 2.07 -15.18
CA ASP A 105 5.73 0.68 -15.03
C ASP A 105 5.03 0.42 -13.70
N SER A 106 3.98 -0.41 -13.77
CA SER A 106 3.30 -0.90 -12.57
C SER A 106 4.13 -1.97 -11.87
N CYS A 107 4.56 -1.68 -10.64
CA CYS A 107 5.22 -2.67 -9.79
C CYS A 107 4.35 -3.93 -9.58
N LEU A 108 3.02 -3.75 -9.45
CA LEU A 108 2.08 -4.85 -9.34
C LEU A 108 2.01 -5.69 -10.62
N ALA A 109 2.14 -5.09 -11.80
CA ALA A 109 2.18 -5.85 -13.05
C ALA A 109 3.43 -6.74 -13.16
N ARG A 110 4.57 -6.30 -12.60
CA ARG A 110 5.80 -7.12 -12.54
C ARG A 110 5.69 -8.28 -11.56
N LEU A 111 5.08 -8.04 -10.39
CA LEU A 111 4.94 -9.06 -9.34
C LEU A 111 3.79 -10.04 -9.61
N PHE A 112 2.71 -9.57 -10.25
CA PHE A 112 1.52 -10.33 -10.58
C PHE A 112 1.10 -10.00 -12.02
N PRO A 113 1.75 -10.62 -13.02
CA PRO A 113 1.39 -10.43 -14.42
C PRO A 113 -0.10 -10.75 -14.62
N ALA A 114 -0.73 -10.02 -15.55
CA ALA A 114 -2.12 -10.27 -15.88
C ALA A 114 -2.27 -11.74 -16.29
N PRO A 115 -3.33 -12.43 -15.81
CA PRO A 115 -3.60 -13.77 -16.30
C PRO A 115 -3.75 -13.72 -17.82
N VAL A 116 -3.03 -14.61 -18.50
CA VAL A 116 -3.22 -14.83 -19.94
C VAL A 116 -4.61 -15.43 -20.11
N GLU A 117 -5.48 -14.77 -20.88
CA GLU A 117 -6.80 -15.32 -21.23
C GLU A 117 -6.68 -16.58 -22.09
#